data_AF-A0A842RER7-F1
#
_entry.id   AF-A0A842RER7-F1
#
_cell.length_a   1.000
_cell.length_b   1.000
_cell.length_c   1.000
_cell.angle_alpha   90.00
_cell.angle_beta   90.00
_cell.angle_gamma   90.00
#
_symmetry.space_group_name_H-M   'P 1'
#
loop_
_entity.id
_entity.type
_entity.pdbx_description
1 polymer ?
#
loop_
_entity_poly.entity_id
_entity_poly.type
_entity_poly.pdbx_seq_one_letter_code
_entity_poly.pdbx_strand_id
1 'polypeptide(L)'
;MTTNSFGRIQLACWVLGVNAENKLVYPNAASGARKYLLMCPNIDSADFVHEIIETNRDYFNCNREFILLISKNTCQELTIDQRVQLESTLFLFGIENSSIIVWEESEELEELFQNLIIDMIEENRQFDTLQGSSVVNIKLTKKIARDMGFQINKNNEITQQLDNLFFRVNIKTGQIFVEPGFCRDCQKSCPVNKKLCIIVDDYGYSNIPDLVNLRLIAVLVAIRDGSIKKLEGVENYREDLEYQIEKIIEKCKNCEKIKTN
;
A
#
# COMPACT_ATOMS: atom_id res chain seq x y z
N MET A 1 11.11 -31.50 21.12
CA MET A 1 10.89 -31.35 19.67
C MET A 1 10.14 -30.05 19.47
N THR A 2 10.82 -28.99 19.09
CA THR A 2 10.21 -27.68 18.77
C THR A 2 9.67 -27.75 17.35
N THR A 3 8.36 -27.92 17.23
CA THR A 3 7.66 -27.74 15.96
C THR A 3 7.69 -26.26 15.62
N ASN A 4 8.59 -25.88 14.71
CA ASN A 4 8.51 -24.58 14.05
C ASN A 4 7.18 -24.55 13.31
N SER A 5 6.26 -23.68 13.74
CA SER A 5 5.04 -23.40 13.00
C SER A 5 5.44 -22.73 11.69
N PHE A 6 5.44 -23.48 10.60
CA PHE A 6 5.55 -22.90 9.26
C PHE A 6 4.32 -22.01 9.04
N GLY A 7 4.53 -20.70 8.98
CA GLY A 7 3.49 -19.76 8.57
C GLY A 7 2.97 -20.15 7.19
N ARG A 8 1.67 -19.94 6.95
CA ARG A 8 1.07 -20.12 5.62
C ARG A 8 1.18 -18.80 4.86
N ILE A 9 1.65 -18.87 3.62
CA ILE A 9 1.77 -17.71 2.75
C ILE A 9 0.76 -17.89 1.62
N GLN A 10 -0.13 -16.90 1.46
CA GLN A 10 -1.09 -16.89 0.37
C GLN A 10 -0.48 -16.13 -0.79
N LEU A 11 -0.12 -16.85 -1.85
CA LEU A 11 0.28 -16.25 -3.10
C LEU A 11 -0.94 -15.89 -3.93
N ALA A 12 -0.94 -14.68 -4.47
CA ALA A 12 -1.89 -14.23 -5.48
C ALA A 12 -1.10 -13.90 -6.75
N CYS A 13 -1.40 -14.60 -7.83
CA CYS A 13 -0.86 -14.32 -9.16
C CYS A 13 -1.98 -13.74 -10.03
N TRP A 14 -1.73 -12.57 -10.61
CA TRP A 14 -2.66 -11.92 -11.52
C TRP A 14 -2.08 -11.99 -12.93
N VAL A 15 -2.74 -12.76 -13.80
CA VAL A 15 -2.34 -12.89 -15.20
C VAL A 15 -3.27 -12.03 -16.04
N LEU A 16 -2.69 -11.07 -16.75
CA LEU A 16 -3.45 -10.12 -17.56
C LEU A 16 -3.00 -10.23 -19.01
N GLY A 17 -3.95 -10.56 -19.89
CA GLY A 17 -3.75 -10.49 -21.32
C GLY A 17 -3.83 -9.04 -21.76
N VAL A 18 -2.73 -8.50 -22.27
CA VAL A 18 -2.65 -7.14 -22.77
C VAL A 18 -2.40 -7.20 -24.27
N ASN A 19 -3.18 -6.46 -25.06
CA ASN A 19 -3.07 -6.46 -26.52
C ASN A 19 -3.11 -5.03 -27.07
N ALA A 20 -2.99 -4.89 -28.40
CA ALA A 20 -2.96 -3.60 -29.06
C ALA A 20 -4.22 -2.73 -28.82
N GLU A 21 -5.36 -3.34 -28.48
CA GLU A 21 -6.64 -2.66 -28.28
C GLU A 21 -6.96 -2.44 -26.79
N ASN A 22 -6.36 -3.23 -25.90
CA ASN A 22 -6.55 -3.14 -24.46
C ASN A 22 -5.20 -3.22 -23.75
N LYS A 23 -4.68 -2.04 -23.43
CA LYS A 23 -3.37 -1.81 -22.79
C LYS A 23 -3.47 -1.54 -21.29
N LEU A 24 -4.69 -1.51 -20.76
CA LEU A 24 -4.96 -1.18 -19.36
C LEU A 24 -4.79 -2.40 -18.47
N VAL A 25 -3.95 -2.24 -17.46
CA VAL A 25 -3.80 -3.17 -16.36
C VAL A 25 -4.82 -2.81 -15.29
N TYR A 26 -5.45 -3.81 -14.68
CA TYR A 26 -6.37 -3.55 -13.56
C TYR A 26 -5.61 -2.90 -12.41
N PRO A 27 -6.01 -1.70 -11.93
CA PRO A 27 -5.30 -0.97 -10.89
C PRO A 27 -5.05 -1.81 -9.64
N ASN A 28 -6.05 -2.58 -9.21
CA ASN A 28 -5.98 -3.45 -8.04
C ASN A 28 -4.98 -4.61 -8.18
N ALA A 29 -4.67 -5.02 -9.42
CA ALA A 29 -3.69 -6.07 -9.68
C ALA A 29 -2.26 -5.51 -9.70
N ALA A 30 -2.07 -4.29 -10.24
CA ALA A 30 -0.74 -3.67 -10.34
C ALA A 30 -0.28 -2.96 -9.07
N SER A 31 -1.16 -2.22 -8.38
CA SER A 31 -0.76 -1.36 -7.27
C SER A 31 -0.15 -2.15 -6.11
N GLY A 32 -0.70 -3.33 -5.80
CA GLY A 32 -0.27 -4.18 -4.70
C GLY A 32 0.83 -5.19 -5.03
N ALA A 33 1.28 -5.28 -6.28
CA ALA A 33 2.22 -6.31 -6.69
C ALA A 33 3.61 -6.13 -6.05
N ARG A 34 4.25 -7.25 -5.71
CA ARG A 34 5.62 -7.29 -5.16
C ARG A 34 6.67 -7.49 -6.24
N LYS A 35 6.30 -8.20 -7.31
CA LYS A 35 7.11 -8.51 -8.48
C LYS A 35 6.23 -8.28 -9.70
N TYR A 36 6.79 -7.64 -10.74
CA TYR A 36 6.12 -7.41 -12.00
C TYR A 36 6.76 -8.26 -13.08
N LEU A 37 5.99 -9.15 -13.71
CA LEU A 37 6.47 -10.00 -14.80
C LEU A 37 5.77 -9.55 -16.09
N LEU A 38 6.54 -9.02 -17.04
CA LEU A 38 6.06 -8.59 -18.34
C LEU A 38 6.46 -9.61 -19.38
N MET A 39 5.49 -10.43 -19.81
CA MET A 39 5.70 -11.42 -20.87
C MET A 39 5.61 -10.74 -22.23
N CYS A 40 6.73 -10.73 -22.93
CA CYS A 40 6.95 -10.02 -24.16
C CYS A 40 6.93 -11.01 -25.35
N PRO A 41 6.00 -10.84 -26.31
CA PRO A 41 5.76 -11.86 -27.33
C PRO A 41 6.73 -11.83 -28.52
N ASN A 42 7.57 -10.80 -28.69
CA ASN A 42 8.52 -10.74 -29.82
C ASN A 42 9.69 -9.75 -29.60
N ILE A 43 10.51 -9.54 -30.62
CA ILE A 43 11.73 -8.72 -30.59
C ILE A 43 11.47 -7.20 -30.60
N ASP A 44 10.29 -6.76 -31.07
CA ASP A 44 9.86 -5.35 -31.09
C ASP A 44 9.22 -4.92 -29.75
N SER A 45 9.50 -5.68 -28.68
CA SER A 45 8.86 -5.51 -27.37
C SER A 45 9.26 -4.22 -26.65
N ALA A 46 10.25 -3.47 -27.13
CA ALA A 46 10.63 -2.21 -26.49
C ALA A 46 9.49 -1.17 -26.56
N ASP A 47 8.87 -1.00 -27.72
CA ASP A 47 7.74 -0.08 -27.88
C ASP A 47 6.52 -0.57 -27.09
N PHE A 48 6.28 -1.88 -27.09
CA PHE A 48 5.22 -2.50 -26.29
C PHE A 48 5.45 -2.27 -24.78
N VAL A 49 6.63 -2.58 -24.26
CA VAL A 49 7.00 -2.37 -22.85
C VAL A 49 6.89 -0.90 -22.51
N HIS A 50 7.39 -0.01 -23.38
CA HIS A 50 7.29 1.43 -23.21
C HIS A 50 5.84 1.86 -23.04
N GLU A 51 4.97 1.45 -23.96
CA GLU A 51 3.58 1.83 -23.96
C GLU A 51 2.78 1.25 -22.80
N ILE A 52 3.05 -0.01 -22.40
CA ILE A 52 2.41 -0.62 -21.23
C ILE A 52 2.81 0.11 -19.94
N ILE A 53 4.09 0.41 -19.76
CA ILE A 53 4.56 1.11 -18.57
C ILE A 53 4.03 2.54 -18.57
N GLU A 54 4.08 3.26 -19.69
CA GLU A 54 3.57 4.62 -19.79
C GLU A 54 2.07 4.69 -19.46
N THR A 55 1.28 3.82 -20.08
CA THR A 55 -0.19 3.78 -19.91
C THR A 55 -0.59 3.48 -18.46
N ASN A 56 0.21 2.66 -17.76
CA ASN A 56 -0.11 2.16 -16.41
C ASN A 56 0.82 2.69 -15.33
N ARG A 57 1.58 3.75 -15.62
CA ARG A 57 2.66 4.26 -14.76
C ARG A 57 2.20 4.59 -13.34
N ASP A 58 0.96 5.09 -13.21
CA ASP A 58 0.39 5.52 -11.93
C ASP A 58 0.02 4.31 -11.04
N TYR A 59 -0.03 3.10 -11.62
CA TYR A 59 -0.31 1.86 -10.90
C TYR A 59 0.96 1.04 -10.61
N PHE A 60 2.05 1.31 -11.31
CA PHE A 60 3.31 0.59 -11.16
C PHE A 60 4.18 1.20 -10.06
N ASN A 61 4.69 0.35 -9.17
CA ASN A 61 5.69 0.74 -8.19
C ASN A 61 7.10 0.49 -8.73
N CYS A 62 7.72 1.52 -9.29
CA CYS A 62 9.04 1.43 -9.94
C CYS A 62 10.20 1.01 -9.01
N ASN A 63 9.99 1.03 -7.68
CA ASN A 63 10.98 0.52 -6.72
C ASN A 63 10.92 -1.01 -6.55
N ARG A 64 9.92 -1.67 -7.11
CA ARG A 64 9.79 -3.13 -7.09
C ARG A 64 10.51 -3.72 -8.29
N GLU A 65 10.74 -5.03 -8.21
CA GLU A 65 11.42 -5.74 -9.28
C GLU A 65 10.52 -5.89 -10.51
N PHE A 66 11.07 -5.54 -11.67
CA PHE A 66 10.47 -5.75 -12.99
C PHE A 66 11.26 -6.81 -13.75
N ILE A 67 10.58 -7.85 -14.21
CA ILE A 67 11.19 -8.95 -14.95
C ILE A 67 10.55 -8.99 -16.33
N LEU A 68 11.35 -8.72 -17.36
CA LEU A 68 10.93 -8.91 -18.74
C LEU A 68 11.18 -10.36 -19.15
N LEU A 69 10.12 -11.07 -19.52
CA LEU A 69 10.17 -12.46 -19.96
C LEU A 69 10.01 -12.54 -21.47
N ILE A 70 11.03 -13.03 -22.17
CA ILE A 70 11.04 -13.14 -23.62
C ILE A 70 11.19 -14.62 -23.99
N SER A 71 10.26 -15.15 -24.80
CA SER A 71 10.31 -16.56 -25.20
C SER A 71 11.30 -16.78 -26.35
N LYS A 72 12.18 -17.79 -26.24
CA LYS A 72 13.08 -18.21 -27.33
C LYS A 72 12.34 -18.66 -28.58
N ASN A 73 11.13 -19.19 -28.42
CA ASN A 73 10.26 -19.56 -29.55
C ASN A 73 9.89 -18.36 -30.43
N THR A 74 9.91 -17.16 -29.85
CA THR A 74 9.61 -15.90 -30.54
C THR A 74 10.86 -15.08 -30.87
N CYS A 75 11.96 -15.33 -30.16
CA CYS A 75 13.22 -14.62 -30.27
C CYS A 75 14.37 -15.54 -29.87
N GLN A 76 15.04 -16.18 -30.85
CA GLN A 76 16.11 -17.16 -30.57
C GLN A 76 17.21 -16.58 -29.67
N GLU A 77 17.64 -15.34 -29.92
CA GLU A 77 18.57 -14.61 -29.06
C GLU A 77 18.26 -13.10 -29.09
N LEU A 78 18.37 -12.43 -27.93
CA LEU A 78 18.39 -10.97 -27.91
C LEU A 78 19.76 -10.46 -28.34
N THR A 79 19.75 -9.57 -29.33
CA THR A 79 20.95 -8.79 -29.65
C THR A 79 21.29 -7.82 -28.51
N ILE A 80 22.55 -7.39 -28.46
CA ILE A 80 23.02 -6.40 -27.48
C ILE A 80 22.20 -5.11 -27.60
N ASP A 81 21.96 -4.63 -28.82
CA ASP A 81 21.23 -3.38 -29.07
C ASP A 81 19.79 -3.45 -28.54
N GLN A 82 19.10 -4.58 -28.73
CA GLN A 82 17.74 -4.79 -28.21
C GLN A 82 17.70 -4.83 -26.69
N ARG A 83 18.67 -5.51 -26.07
CA ARG A 83 18.79 -5.53 -24.61
C ARG A 83 19.01 -4.13 -24.06
N VAL A 84 19.93 -3.36 -24.66
CA VAL A 84 20.20 -1.96 -24.29
C VAL A 84 18.95 -1.10 -24.46
N GLN A 85 18.17 -1.29 -25.52
CA GLN A 85 16.93 -0.54 -25.75
C GLN A 85 15.87 -0.83 -24.68
N LEU A 86 15.69 -2.10 -24.29
CA LEU A 86 14.76 -2.49 -23.23
C LEU A 86 15.20 -1.95 -21.87
N GLU A 87 16.48 -2.08 -21.53
CA GLU A 87 17.05 -1.54 -20.29
C GLU A 87 16.93 -0.01 -20.24
N SER A 88 17.19 0.67 -21.36
CA SER A 88 17.00 2.12 -21.48
C SER A 88 15.54 2.52 -21.30
N THR A 89 14.61 1.73 -21.84
CA THR A 89 13.17 1.97 -21.68
C THR A 89 12.75 1.90 -20.22
N LEU A 90 13.17 0.86 -19.49
CA LEU A 90 12.91 0.72 -18.06
C LEU A 90 13.54 1.85 -17.24
N PHE A 91 14.78 2.20 -17.56
CA PHE A 91 15.50 3.29 -16.91
C PHE A 91 14.80 4.65 -17.09
N LEU A 92 14.24 4.93 -18.27
CA LEU A 92 13.49 6.17 -18.53
C LEU A 92 12.27 6.32 -17.62
N PHE A 93 11.70 5.22 -17.13
CA PHE A 93 10.59 5.23 -16.17
C PHE A 93 11.03 5.17 -14.70
N GLY A 94 12.34 5.23 -14.42
CA GLY A 94 12.87 5.13 -13.06
C GLY A 94 12.79 3.72 -12.48
N ILE A 95 12.70 2.69 -13.32
CA ILE A 95 12.74 1.29 -12.91
C ILE A 95 14.21 0.87 -12.84
N GLU A 96 14.78 0.93 -11.65
CA GLU A 96 16.21 0.60 -11.43
C GLU A 96 16.43 -0.88 -11.12
N ASN A 97 15.44 -1.55 -10.53
CA ASN A 97 15.51 -2.97 -10.22
C ASN A 97 14.79 -3.79 -11.29
N SER A 98 15.53 -4.17 -12.33
CA SER A 98 14.97 -4.96 -13.42
C SER A 98 15.89 -6.03 -13.95
N SER A 99 15.30 -7.10 -14.46
CA SER A 99 16.01 -8.18 -15.16
C SER A 99 15.31 -8.55 -16.47
N ILE A 100 16.10 -9.02 -17.43
CA ILE A 100 15.61 -9.51 -18.73
C ILE A 100 16.00 -10.98 -18.83
N ILE A 101 14.99 -11.85 -18.82
CA ILE A 101 15.14 -13.30 -18.84
C ILE A 101 14.58 -13.83 -20.17
N VAL A 102 15.41 -14.60 -20.85
CA VAL A 102 15.04 -15.31 -22.07
C VAL A 102 14.81 -16.77 -21.70
N TRP A 103 13.62 -17.29 -21.98
CA TRP A 103 13.21 -18.63 -21.56
C TRP A 103 12.82 -19.50 -22.77
N GLU A 104 13.11 -20.79 -22.69
CA GLU A 104 12.85 -21.76 -23.77
C GLU A 104 11.82 -22.81 -23.35
N GLU A 105 12.00 -23.36 -22.15
CA GLU A 105 11.19 -24.45 -21.61
C GLU A 105 10.33 -23.95 -20.43
N SER A 106 9.20 -24.62 -20.20
CA SER A 106 8.29 -24.30 -19.09
C SER A 106 8.95 -24.44 -17.72
N GLU A 107 9.87 -25.38 -17.60
CA GLU A 107 10.62 -25.74 -16.40
C GLU A 107 11.47 -24.56 -15.90
N GLU A 108 12.03 -23.76 -16.82
CA GLU A 108 12.78 -22.54 -16.49
C GLU A 108 11.87 -21.47 -15.85
N LEU A 109 10.62 -21.37 -16.32
CA LEU A 109 9.64 -20.48 -15.71
C LEU A 109 9.22 -20.99 -14.33
N GLU A 110 9.02 -22.30 -14.16
CA GLU A 110 8.70 -22.87 -12.85
C GLU A 110 9.79 -22.59 -11.82
N GLU A 111 11.07 -22.78 -12.20
CA GLU A 111 12.22 -22.46 -11.35
C GLU A 111 12.25 -20.96 -11.01
N LEU A 112 12.05 -20.09 -12.01
CA LEU A 112 11.96 -18.65 -11.79
C LEU A 112 10.85 -18.31 -10.79
N PHE A 113 9.64 -18.84 -10.98
CA PHE A 113 8.53 -18.59 -10.06
C PHE A 113 8.85 -19.08 -8.65
N GLN A 114 9.48 -20.24 -8.49
CA GLN A 114 9.91 -20.74 -7.18
C GLN A 114 10.91 -19.81 -6.51
N ASN A 115 11.92 -19.34 -7.25
CA ASN A 115 12.92 -18.41 -6.74
C ASN A 115 12.29 -17.07 -6.33
N LEU A 116 11.42 -16.50 -7.16
CA LEU A 116 10.70 -15.27 -6.83
C LEU A 116 9.81 -15.42 -5.60
N ILE A 117 9.20 -16.58 -5.41
CA ILE A 117 8.44 -16.89 -4.21
C ILE A 117 9.37 -16.90 -3.00
N ILE A 118 10.49 -17.61 -3.06
CA ILE A 118 11.47 -17.65 -1.97
C ILE A 118 11.94 -16.24 -1.61
N ASP A 119 12.31 -15.44 -2.60
CA ASP A 119 12.73 -14.05 -2.43
C ASP A 119 11.64 -13.21 -1.77
N MET A 120 10.39 -13.32 -2.21
CA MET A 120 9.25 -12.62 -1.57
C MET A 120 9.03 -13.08 -0.12
N ILE A 121 9.26 -14.35 0.18
CA ILE A 121 9.17 -14.87 1.56
C ILE A 121 10.28 -14.29 2.42
N GLU A 122 11.50 -14.21 1.89
CA GLU A 122 12.64 -13.63 2.58
C GLU A 122 12.48 -12.12 2.78
N GLU A 123 12.04 -11.39 1.77
CA GLU A 123 11.62 -9.99 1.87
C GLU A 123 10.58 -9.85 2.97
N ASN A 124 9.50 -10.65 2.95
CA ASN A 124 8.47 -10.60 3.99
C ASN A 124 9.01 -10.96 5.39
N ARG A 125 9.96 -11.88 5.51
CA ARG A 125 10.61 -12.21 6.80
C ARG A 125 11.52 -11.09 7.27
N GLN A 126 12.22 -10.40 6.37
CA GLN A 126 12.99 -9.20 6.69
C GLN A 126 12.05 -8.07 7.10
N PHE A 127 10.92 -7.91 6.40
CA PHE A 127 9.85 -7.03 6.82
C PHE A 127 9.36 -7.44 8.20
N ASP A 128 9.03 -8.70 8.49
CA ASP A 128 8.49 -9.17 9.77
C ASP A 128 9.49 -9.10 10.93
N THR A 129 10.78 -9.35 10.67
CA THR A 129 11.85 -9.11 11.65
C THR A 129 12.09 -7.63 11.86
N LEU A 130 11.86 -6.80 10.84
CA LEU A 130 11.70 -5.35 10.97
C LEU A 130 10.32 -4.97 11.53
N GLN A 131 9.27 -5.80 11.55
CA GLN A 131 7.94 -5.48 12.11
C GLN A 131 7.86 -5.66 13.62
N GLY A 132 8.97 -6.02 14.28
CA GLY A 132 9.21 -5.57 15.66
C GLY A 132 9.29 -4.05 15.78
N SER A 133 9.47 -3.34 14.65
CA SER A 133 9.54 -1.89 14.55
C SER A 133 9.47 -1.48 13.07
N SER A 134 8.26 -1.36 12.50
CA SER A 134 8.08 -0.37 11.43
C SER A 134 8.53 0.95 12.03
N VAL A 135 9.81 1.29 11.84
CA VAL A 135 10.38 2.52 12.38
C VAL A 135 9.71 3.59 11.54
N VAL A 136 8.56 4.06 12.00
CA VAL A 136 7.96 5.28 11.51
C VAL A 136 9.12 6.25 11.44
N ASN A 137 9.40 6.83 10.27
CA ASN A 137 10.36 7.92 10.18
C ASN A 137 9.72 9.13 10.87
N ILE A 138 9.67 9.09 12.19
CA ILE A 138 8.94 10.03 13.06
C ILE A 138 9.42 11.45 12.77
N LYS A 139 10.70 11.62 12.41
CA LYS A 139 11.26 12.93 12.03
C LYS A 139 10.59 13.45 10.76
N LEU A 140 10.56 12.65 9.69
CA LEU A 140 9.93 13.03 8.43
C LEU A 140 8.42 13.23 8.58
N THR A 141 7.71 12.30 9.24
CA THR A 141 6.26 12.42 9.45
C THR A 141 5.90 13.63 10.30
N LYS A 142 6.68 13.94 11.36
CA LYS A 142 6.50 15.17 12.14
C LYS A 142 6.71 16.43 11.31
N LYS A 143 7.71 16.43 10.42
CA LYS A 143 7.98 17.56 9.53
C LYS A 143 6.77 17.79 8.63
N ILE A 144 6.34 16.76 7.90
CA ILE A 144 5.17 16.82 7.00
C ILE A 144 3.92 17.28 7.77
N ALA A 145 3.63 16.69 8.93
CA ALA A 145 2.46 17.08 9.71
C ALA A 145 2.50 18.55 10.16
N ARG A 146 3.67 19.08 10.53
CA ARG A 146 3.83 20.51 10.85
C ARG A 146 3.68 21.39 9.61
N ASP A 147 4.23 20.98 8.48
CA ASP A 147 4.10 21.69 7.20
C ASP A 147 2.63 21.73 6.75
N MET A 148 1.82 20.74 7.14
CA MET A 148 0.37 20.72 6.95
C MET A 148 -0.42 21.59 7.95
N GLY A 149 0.24 22.18 8.95
CA GLY A 149 -0.37 23.05 9.97
C GLY A 149 -0.76 22.36 11.28
N PHE A 150 -0.45 21.08 11.47
CA PHE A 150 -0.78 20.37 12.70
C PHE A 150 0.18 20.70 13.85
N GLN A 151 -0.39 20.86 15.05
CA GLN A 151 0.38 20.88 16.28
C GLN A 151 0.61 19.45 16.78
N ILE A 152 1.84 19.16 17.17
CA ILE A 152 2.25 17.85 17.65
C ILE A 152 2.67 17.98 19.11
N ASN A 153 2.00 17.26 20.00
CA ASN A 153 2.29 17.32 21.43
C ASN A 153 3.57 16.52 21.81
N LYS A 154 3.94 16.57 23.09
CA LYS A 154 5.12 15.85 23.62
C LYS A 154 5.02 14.33 23.50
N ASN A 155 3.81 13.79 23.37
CA ASN A 155 3.54 12.35 23.20
C ASN A 155 3.55 11.91 21.73
N ASN A 156 3.88 12.81 20.79
CA ASN A 156 3.80 12.59 19.34
C ASN A 156 2.37 12.37 18.84
N GLU A 157 1.40 13.00 19.50
CA GLU A 157 0.01 12.95 19.09
C GLU A 157 -0.39 14.27 18.42
N ILE A 158 -1.18 14.14 17.36
CA ILE A 158 -1.92 15.22 16.73
C ILE A 158 -3.36 15.11 17.22
N THR A 159 -3.89 16.22 17.71
CA THR A 159 -5.29 16.32 18.14
C THR A 159 -6.00 17.34 17.29
N GLN A 160 -7.04 16.90 16.57
CA GLN A 160 -7.81 17.77 15.69
C GLN A 160 -9.30 17.58 15.96
N GLN A 161 -10.00 18.70 16.13
CA GLN A 161 -11.46 18.69 16.12
C GLN A 161 -11.94 18.94 14.69
N LEU A 162 -12.89 18.10 14.27
CA LEU A 162 -13.61 18.24 13.00
C LEU A 162 -15.08 17.97 13.29
N ASP A 163 -15.95 18.94 13.00
CA ASP A 163 -17.35 18.93 13.43
C ASP A 163 -17.49 18.63 14.94
N ASN A 164 -18.35 17.66 15.27
CA ASN A 164 -18.59 17.14 16.62
C ASN A 164 -17.71 15.93 16.96
N LEU A 165 -16.58 15.74 16.27
CA LEU A 165 -15.64 14.65 16.50
C LEU A 165 -14.27 15.18 16.87
N PHE A 166 -13.62 14.48 17.79
CA PHE A 166 -12.26 14.73 18.20
C PHE A 166 -11.38 13.56 17.78
N PHE A 167 -10.44 13.85 16.88
CA PHE A 167 -9.49 12.89 16.36
C PHE A 167 -8.18 13.02 17.11
N ARG A 168 -7.63 11.87 17.51
CA ARG A 168 -6.29 11.76 18.09
C ARG A 168 -5.46 10.76 17.31
N VAL A 169 -4.40 11.26 16.68
CA VAL A 169 -3.52 10.48 15.81
C VAL A 169 -2.15 10.37 16.49
N ASN A 170 -1.74 9.16 16.86
CA ASN A 170 -0.42 8.91 17.41
C ASN A 170 0.56 8.61 16.26
N ILE A 171 1.49 9.54 16.03
CA ILE A 171 2.46 9.44 14.94
C ILE A 171 3.40 8.25 15.15
N LYS A 172 3.81 7.97 16.39
CA LYS A 172 4.76 6.91 16.70
C LYS A 172 4.17 5.52 16.45
N THR A 173 2.92 5.32 16.83
CA THR A 173 2.25 4.00 16.73
C THR A 173 1.36 3.86 15.49
N GLY A 174 1.15 4.94 14.73
CA GLY A 174 0.20 4.99 13.60
C GLY A 174 -1.26 4.81 14.01
N GLN A 175 -1.57 4.83 15.31
CA GLN A 175 -2.91 4.59 15.83
C GLN A 175 -3.77 5.85 15.75
N ILE A 176 -5.01 5.70 15.29
CA ILE A 176 -5.96 6.79 15.15
C ILE A 176 -7.16 6.48 16.03
N PHE A 177 -7.49 7.41 16.90
CA PHE A 177 -8.63 7.32 17.80
C PHE A 177 -9.62 8.43 17.45
N VAL A 178 -10.91 8.12 17.58
CA VAL A 178 -11.96 9.12 17.50
C VAL A 178 -12.85 9.03 18.74
N GLU A 179 -13.31 10.18 19.19
CA GLU A 179 -14.31 10.34 20.23
C GLU A 179 -15.30 11.45 19.83
N PRO A 180 -16.60 11.35 20.17
CA PRO A 180 -17.52 12.45 19.96
C PRO A 180 -17.19 13.61 20.91
N GLY A 181 -17.14 14.84 20.40
CA GLY A 181 -16.75 16.03 21.17
C GLY A 181 -17.64 16.29 22.38
N PHE A 182 -18.93 15.97 22.29
CA PHE A 182 -19.89 16.08 23.41
C PHE A 182 -19.65 15.05 24.52
N CYS A 183 -18.84 14.02 24.28
CA CYS A 183 -18.47 13.01 25.29
C CYS A 183 -17.24 13.42 26.10
N ARG A 184 -16.47 14.42 25.67
CA ARG A 184 -15.18 14.79 26.29
C ARG A 184 -15.33 15.34 27.71
N ASP A 185 -16.41 16.07 27.94
CA ASP A 185 -16.76 16.65 29.25
C ASP A 185 -17.87 15.86 29.96
N CYS A 186 -18.20 14.65 29.46
CA CYS A 186 -19.16 13.80 30.15
C CYS A 186 -18.57 13.39 31.51
N GLN A 187 -19.17 13.83 32.61
CA GLN A 187 -18.86 13.37 33.97
C GLN A 187 -19.17 11.86 34.20
N LYS A 188 -19.66 11.16 33.16
CA LYS A 188 -20.06 9.77 33.21
C LYS A 188 -18.87 8.88 32.82
N SER A 189 -18.74 7.74 33.49
CA SER A 189 -17.66 6.73 33.33
C SER A 189 -17.66 5.97 31.99
N CYS A 190 -18.11 6.58 30.90
CA CYS A 190 -18.16 5.97 29.59
C CYS A 190 -17.37 6.79 28.57
N PRO A 191 -16.03 6.79 28.66
CA PRO A 191 -15.20 7.35 27.60
C PRO A 191 -15.39 6.48 26.36
N VAL A 192 -16.26 6.90 25.45
CA VAL A 192 -16.45 6.21 24.16
C VAL A 192 -15.38 6.71 23.20
N ASN A 193 -14.15 6.22 23.39
CA ASN A 193 -13.11 6.30 22.38
C ASN A 193 -13.06 4.99 21.60
N LYS A 194 -12.82 5.06 20.29
CA LYS A 194 -12.59 3.88 19.46
C LYS A 194 -11.36 4.12 18.60
N LYS A 195 -10.51 3.11 18.54
CA LYS A 195 -9.45 3.06 17.54
C LYS A 195 -10.09 2.84 16.16
N LEU A 196 -9.85 3.73 15.22
CA LEU A 196 -10.32 3.60 13.85
C LEU A 196 -9.44 2.59 13.10
N CYS A 197 -10.10 1.63 12.45
CA CYS A 197 -9.46 0.70 11.53
C CYS A 197 -9.64 1.24 10.13
N ILE A 198 -8.61 1.90 9.57
CA ILE A 198 -8.65 2.55 8.25
C ILE A 198 -7.88 1.73 7.23
N ILE A 199 -8.48 1.40 6.08
CA ILE A 199 -7.77 0.97 4.88
C ILE A 199 -7.41 2.23 4.12
N VAL A 200 -6.12 2.54 4.07
CA VAL A 200 -5.60 3.39 3.01
C VAL A 200 -4.74 2.45 2.20
N ASP A 201 -4.95 2.41 0.88
CA ASP A 201 -4.00 1.70 0.03
C ASP A 201 -2.62 2.27 0.31
N ASP A 202 -1.71 1.40 0.77
CA ASP A 202 -0.29 1.75 0.95
C ASP A 202 0.40 2.03 -0.41
N TYR A 203 -0.37 2.04 -1.49
CA TYR A 203 0.06 2.10 -2.88
C TYR A 203 -0.52 3.36 -3.55
N GLY A 204 0.35 4.23 -4.07
CA GLY A 204 -0.08 5.42 -4.82
C GLY A 204 0.84 6.65 -4.75
N TYR A 205 1.92 6.62 -3.95
CA TYR A 205 2.92 7.71 -3.92
C TYR A 205 4.35 7.14 -3.85
N SER A 206 4.66 6.14 -4.69
CA SER A 206 5.93 5.39 -4.68
C SER A 206 7.20 6.19 -5.01
N ASN A 207 7.17 7.52 -5.04
CA ASN A 207 8.31 8.33 -5.48
C ASN A 207 9.02 9.11 -4.36
N ILE A 208 8.64 8.89 -3.08
CA ILE A 208 9.36 9.49 -1.93
C ILE A 208 10.11 8.40 -1.17
N PRO A 209 11.44 8.31 -1.33
CA PRO A 209 12.29 7.45 -0.50
C PRO A 209 12.01 7.70 0.99
N ASP A 210 11.96 6.64 1.79
CA ASP A 210 11.73 6.66 3.25
C ASP A 210 10.32 7.07 3.74
N LEU A 211 9.34 7.31 2.85
CA LEU A 211 7.95 7.59 3.25
C LEU A 211 7.17 6.30 3.53
N VAL A 212 7.60 5.57 4.56
CA VAL A 212 7.06 4.25 4.94
C VAL A 212 5.61 4.31 5.49
N ASN A 213 5.06 5.51 5.74
CA ASN A 213 3.75 5.66 6.39
C ASN A 213 2.79 6.56 5.59
N LEU A 214 2.57 6.21 4.33
CA LEU A 214 1.60 6.84 3.43
C LEU A 214 0.20 6.87 4.04
N ARG A 215 -0.20 5.77 4.69
CA ARG A 215 -1.46 5.68 5.44
C ARG A 215 -1.63 6.80 6.45
N LEU A 216 -0.62 7.06 7.29
CA LEU A 216 -0.70 8.12 8.30
C LEU A 216 -0.77 9.51 7.65
N ILE A 217 -0.03 9.75 6.57
CA ILE A 217 -0.11 11.02 5.84
C ILE A 217 -1.48 11.20 5.19
N ALA A 218 -2.03 10.19 4.54
CA ALA A 218 -3.36 10.23 3.93
C ALA A 218 -4.45 10.53 4.98
N VAL A 219 -4.36 9.92 6.16
CA VAL A 219 -5.26 10.23 7.27
C VAL A 219 -5.13 11.68 7.71
N LEU A 220 -3.90 12.20 7.84
CA LEU A 220 -3.69 13.61 8.21
C LEU A 220 -4.22 14.57 7.14
N VAL A 221 -4.09 14.23 5.85
CA VAL A 221 -4.68 15.02 4.75
C VAL A 221 -6.20 15.02 4.88
N ALA A 222 -6.79 13.84 5.06
CA ALA A 222 -8.23 13.67 5.15
C ALA A 222 -8.85 14.33 6.39
N ILE A 223 -8.12 14.39 7.50
CA ILE A 223 -8.51 15.17 8.68
C ILE A 223 -8.46 16.67 8.36
N ARG A 224 -7.42 17.15 7.67
CA ARG A 224 -7.23 18.58 7.38
C ARG A 224 -8.29 19.15 6.46
N ASP A 225 -8.67 18.39 5.42
CA ASP A 225 -9.66 18.83 4.42
C ASP A 225 -11.10 18.40 4.76
N GLY A 226 -11.29 17.69 5.88
CA GLY A 226 -12.59 17.23 6.36
C GLY A 226 -13.15 16.00 5.63
N SER A 227 -12.38 15.37 4.74
CA SER A 227 -12.79 14.19 3.97
C SER A 227 -12.64 12.87 4.73
N ILE A 228 -12.16 12.87 5.98
CA ILE A 228 -11.87 11.65 6.76
C ILE A 228 -13.02 10.64 6.82
N LYS A 229 -14.28 11.10 6.76
CA LYS A 229 -15.46 10.21 6.75
C LYS A 229 -15.60 9.38 5.48
N LYS A 230 -14.89 9.75 4.41
CA LYS A 230 -14.92 9.09 3.09
C LYS A 230 -13.82 8.03 2.92
N LEU A 231 -12.95 7.82 3.92
CA LEU A 231 -11.96 6.74 3.81
C LEU A 231 -12.58 5.40 4.21
N GLU A 232 -12.12 4.32 3.59
CA GLU A 232 -12.63 2.99 3.86
C GLU A 232 -12.06 2.38 5.16
N GLY A 233 -12.84 1.52 5.82
CA GLY A 233 -12.47 0.87 7.08
C GLY A 233 -12.21 -0.65 6.99
N VAL A 234 -11.50 -1.23 7.97
CA VAL A 234 -11.27 -2.69 8.07
C VAL A 234 -12.15 -3.34 9.14
N GLU A 235 -13.09 -4.20 8.72
CA GLU A 235 -13.38 -5.55 9.25
C GLU A 235 -14.62 -6.14 8.52
N ASN A 236 -14.46 -7.32 7.91
CA ASN A 236 -15.53 -8.22 7.45
C ASN A 236 -16.68 -7.62 6.61
N TYR A 237 -16.35 -6.99 5.48
CA TYR A 237 -17.23 -6.42 4.45
C TYR A 237 -17.66 -4.95 4.68
N ARG A 238 -16.89 -4.01 4.11
CA ARG A 238 -17.30 -2.63 3.81
C ARG A 238 -17.93 -1.83 4.97
N GLU A 239 -17.36 -1.87 6.17
CA GLU A 239 -17.70 -0.82 7.15
C GLU A 239 -16.96 0.48 6.78
N ASP A 240 -17.67 1.37 6.09
CA ASP A 240 -17.25 2.75 5.87
C ASP A 240 -16.87 3.41 7.22
N LEU A 241 -15.89 4.31 7.22
CA LEU A 241 -15.56 5.08 8.41
C LEU A 241 -16.75 5.87 8.94
N GLU A 242 -17.63 6.34 8.04
CA GLU A 242 -18.90 6.95 8.41
C GLU A 242 -19.71 6.04 9.35
N TYR A 243 -19.87 4.76 8.99
CA TYR A 243 -20.58 3.78 9.81
C TYR A 243 -19.87 3.47 11.14
N GLN A 244 -18.54 3.37 11.14
CA GLN A 244 -17.78 3.21 12.39
C GLN A 244 -17.98 4.40 13.33
N ILE A 245 -18.02 5.62 12.78
CA ILE A 245 -18.25 6.87 13.51
C ILE A 245 -19.70 6.92 14.03
N GLU A 246 -20.69 6.55 13.21
CA GLU A 246 -22.10 6.48 13.62
C GLU A 246 -22.29 5.54 14.81
N LYS A 247 -21.71 4.33 14.77
CA LYS A 247 -21.76 3.39 15.90
C LYS A 247 -21.19 3.98 17.19
N ILE A 248 -20.14 4.79 17.10
CA ILE A 248 -19.53 5.46 18.26
C ILE A 248 -20.49 6.53 18.80
N ILE A 249 -21.07 7.36 17.92
CA ILE A 249 -22.05 8.37 18.28
C ILE A 249 -23.28 7.73 18.93
N GLU A 250 -23.81 6.66 18.37
CA GLU A 250 -24.95 5.91 18.92
C GLU A 250 -24.65 5.31 20.28
N LYS A 251 -23.48 4.67 20.45
CA LYS A 251 -23.05 4.16 21.75
C LYS A 251 -22.98 5.28 22.79
N CYS A 252 -22.48 6.44 22.41
CA CYS A 252 -22.43 7.60 23.29
C CYS A 252 -23.83 8.10 23.67
N LYS A 253 -24.73 8.28 22.70
CA LYS A 253 -26.14 8.68 22.95
C LYS A 253 -26.90 7.67 23.80
N ASN A 254 -26.68 6.37 23.61
CA ASN A 254 -27.33 5.34 24.42
C ASN A 254 -26.80 5.33 25.87
N CYS A 255 -25.53 5.70 26.07
CA CYS A 255 -25.01 5.96 27.42
C CYS A 255 -25.72 7.15 28.10
N GLU A 256 -26.20 8.13 27.34
CA GLU A 256 -27.02 9.23 27.88
C GLU A 256 -28.40 8.75 28.33
N LYS A 257 -29.09 7.91 27.53
CA LYS A 257 -30.46 7.43 27.76
C LYS A 257 -30.64 6.50 28.97
N ILE A 258 -29.62 5.71 29.34
CA ILE A 258 -29.71 4.72 30.44
C ILE A 258 -29.91 5.37 31.82
N LYS A 259 -29.81 6.72 31.95
CA LYS A 259 -30.07 7.43 33.21
C LYS A 259 -31.36 8.27 33.22
N THR A 260 -32.15 8.27 32.15
CA THR A 260 -33.44 9.02 32.11
C THR A 260 -34.66 8.17 32.46
N ASN A 261 -34.48 6.90 32.84
CA ASN A 261 -35.52 6.03 33.39
C ASN A 261 -35.18 5.62 34.82
#